data_AF-A0A6N8UW67-F1
#
_entry.id   AF-A0A6N8UW67-F1
#
_cell.length_a   1.000
_cell.length_b   1.000
_cell.length_c   1.000
_cell.angle_alpha   90.00
_cell.angle_beta   90.00
_cell.angle_gamma   90.00
#
_symmetry.space_group_name_H-M   'P 1'
#
loop_
_entity.id
_entity.type
_entity.pdbx_description
1 polymer ?
#
loop_
_entity_poly.entity_id
_entity_poly.type
_entity_poly.pdbx_seq_one_letter_code
_entity_poly.pdbx_strand_id
1 'polypeptide(L)'
;MRHPVAVNRRARHDYELGEKYEAGLVLQGSEVKSLRAGGASLREAYAEPKDGELWLVNAHIAPWRSAAKGHQHEPKRPRKLLLHRRQIDRITVAINE
;
A
#
# COMPACT_ATOMS: atom_id res chain seq x y z
N MET A 1 16.87 -10.55 9.81
CA MET A 1 15.57 -11.26 9.72
C MET A 1 14.51 -10.27 9.26
N ARG A 2 14.00 -10.41 8.02
CA ARG A 2 13.08 -9.45 7.38
C ARG A 2 11.65 -9.74 7.86
N HIS A 3 11.25 -9.17 8.98
CA HIS A 3 9.88 -9.33 9.49
C HIS A 3 8.92 -8.45 8.67
N PRO A 4 7.84 -9.00 8.12
CA PRO A 4 6.87 -8.21 7.37
C PRO A 4 6.15 -7.24 8.31
N VAL A 5 6.18 -5.96 7.96
CA VAL A 5 5.59 -4.86 8.78
C VAL A 5 4.07 -5.01 8.90
N ALA A 6 3.40 -5.37 7.81
CA ALA A 6 1.97 -5.61 7.77
C ALA A 6 1.68 -6.70 6.72
N VAL A 7 0.71 -7.56 7.01
CA VAL A 7 0.25 -8.61 6.09
C VAL A 7 -1.27 -8.66 6.18
N ASN A 8 -1.97 -8.58 5.05
CA ASN A 8 -3.40 -8.87 5.02
C ASN A 8 -3.61 -10.39 5.07
N ARG A 9 -3.68 -10.95 6.29
CA ARG A 9 -3.92 -12.39 6.48
C ARG A 9 -5.30 -12.81 5.97
N ARG A 10 -6.27 -11.91 6.01
CA ARG A 10 -7.66 -12.17 5.61
C ARG A 10 -7.78 -12.36 4.09
N ALA A 11 -6.90 -11.74 3.31
CA ALA A 11 -6.89 -11.90 1.85
C ALA A 11 -6.78 -13.36 1.39
N ARG A 12 -6.11 -14.23 2.16
CA ARG A 12 -5.99 -15.67 1.85
C ARG A 12 -7.25 -16.48 2.14
N HIS A 13 -8.18 -15.93 2.92
CA HIS A 13 -9.44 -16.56 3.27
C HIS A 13 -10.58 -16.04 2.39
N ASP A 14 -10.56 -14.73 2.11
CA ASP A 14 -11.63 -14.05 1.38
C ASP A 14 -11.44 -14.12 -0.15
N TYR A 15 -10.22 -14.38 -0.64
CA TYR A 15 -9.90 -14.38 -2.07
C TYR A 15 -8.97 -15.53 -2.45
N GLU A 16 -9.05 -15.94 -3.71
CA GLU A 16 -8.05 -16.81 -4.34
C GLU A 16 -6.87 -15.95 -4.82
N LEU A 17 -5.67 -16.26 -4.33
CA LEU A 17 -4.46 -15.52 -4.69
C LEU A 17 -3.79 -16.16 -5.90
N GLY A 18 -3.83 -15.48 -7.05
CA GLY A 18 -3.11 -15.86 -8.26
C GLY A 18 -1.66 -15.37 -8.27
N GLU A 19 -1.35 -14.49 -9.21
CA GLU A 19 0.00 -13.96 -9.39
C GLU A 19 0.41 -12.97 -8.27
N LYS A 20 1.71 -12.98 -7.92
CA LYS A 20 2.29 -12.09 -6.92
C LYS A 20 3.24 -11.11 -7.57
N TYR A 21 3.11 -9.85 -7.20
CA TYR A 21 3.94 -8.74 -7.68
C TYR A 21 4.69 -8.08 -6.53
N GLU A 22 5.91 -7.64 -6.78
CA GLU A 22 6.68 -6.80 -5.86
C GLU A 22 6.65 -5.35 -6.35
N ALA A 23 6.30 -4.42 -5.45
CA ALA A 23 6.22 -3.00 -5.74
C ALA A 23 6.90 -2.18 -4.63
N GLY A 24 7.54 -1.08 -5.01
CA GLY A 24 7.93 -0.04 -4.07
C GLY A 24 6.73 0.82 -3.65
N LEU A 25 6.78 1.42 -2.46
CA LEU A 25 5.75 2.35 -1.98
C LEU A 25 6.34 3.74 -1.80
N VAL A 26 5.66 4.76 -2.30
CA VAL A 26 6.02 6.16 -2.04
C VAL A 26 5.45 6.60 -0.69
N LEU A 27 6.33 6.74 0.30
CA LEU A 27 5.99 7.06 1.69
C LEU A 27 6.51 8.44 2.12
N GLN A 28 5.80 9.06 3.05
CA GLN A 28 6.25 10.23 3.79
C GLN A 28 7.04 9.81 5.05
N GLY A 29 7.86 10.72 5.57
CA GLY A 29 8.71 10.44 6.74
C GLY A 29 7.94 9.96 7.98
N SER A 30 6.77 10.53 8.26
CA SER A 30 5.91 10.12 9.39
C SER A 30 5.31 8.73 9.19
N GLU A 31 5.01 8.32 7.96
CA GLU A 31 4.53 6.97 7.64
C GLU A 31 5.62 5.93 7.86
N VAL A 32 6.86 6.24 7.46
CA VAL A 32 8.02 5.35 7.70
C VAL A 32 8.20 5.09 9.19
N LYS A 33 8.04 6.12 10.03
CA LYS A 33 8.12 5.97 11.49
C LYS A 33 6.97 5.12 12.04
N SER A 34 5.74 5.37 11.61
CA SER A 34 4.57 4.61 12.04
C SER A 34 4.65 3.12 11.65
N LEU A 35 5.06 2.85 10.41
CA LEU A 35 5.25 1.49 9.90
C LEU A 35 6.30 0.72 10.71
N ARG A 36 7.43 1.36 11.05
CA ARG A 36 8.45 0.73 11.91
C ARG A 36 7.92 0.40 13.31
N ALA A 37 6.91 1.12 13.78
CA ALA A 37 6.22 0.85 15.04
C ALA A 37 5.03 -0.14 14.91
N GLY A 38 4.81 -0.73 13.73
CA GLY A 38 3.72 -1.69 13.48
C GLY A 38 2.35 -1.04 13.23
N GLY A 39 2.31 0.27 12.99
CA GLY A 39 1.08 1.04 12.82
C GLY A 39 0.45 0.95 11.42
N ALA A 40 0.20 -0.24 10.88
CA ALA A 40 -0.46 -0.38 9.58
C ALA A 40 -1.47 -1.53 9.49
N SER A 41 -2.54 -1.29 8.73
CA SER A 41 -3.58 -2.26 8.39
C SER A 41 -3.88 -2.20 6.88
N LEU A 42 -3.86 -3.37 6.25
CA LEU A 42 -4.13 -3.56 4.81
C LEU A 42 -5.45 -4.30 4.55
N ARG A 43 -6.34 -4.40 5.54
CA ARG A 43 -7.56 -5.22 5.44
C ARG A 43 -8.51 -4.79 4.31
N GLU A 44 -8.71 -3.49 4.15
CA GLU A 44 -9.59 -2.88 3.15
C GLU A 44 -8.82 -2.27 1.97
N ALA A 45 -7.51 -2.52 1.92
CA ALA A 45 -6.64 -1.89 0.94
C ALA A 45 -6.70 -2.62 -0.40
N TYR A 46 -6.76 -1.87 -1.49
CA TYR A 46 -6.75 -2.40 -2.86
C TYR A 46 -5.87 -1.55 -3.78
N ALA A 47 -5.48 -2.11 -4.92
CA ALA A 47 -4.73 -1.41 -5.94
C ALA A 47 -5.69 -0.85 -7.01
N GLU A 48 -5.53 0.41 -7.36
CA GLU A 48 -6.35 1.11 -8.36
C GLU A 48 -5.44 1.66 -9.48
N PRO A 49 -5.70 1.32 -10.75
CA PRO A 49 -5.03 1.94 -11.88
C PRO A 49 -5.61 3.35 -12.12
N LYS A 50 -4.74 4.36 -12.15
CA LYS A 50 -5.14 5.75 -12.40
C LYS A 50 -4.04 6.51 -13.12
N ASP A 51 -4.40 7.19 -14.21
CA ASP A 51 -3.51 8.03 -15.03
C ASP A 51 -2.24 7.30 -15.52
N GLY A 52 -2.36 5.99 -15.80
CA GLY A 52 -1.24 5.14 -16.21
C GLY A 52 -0.30 4.76 -15.06
N GLU A 53 -0.67 4.99 -13.81
CA GLU A 53 0.06 4.59 -12.63
C GLU A 53 -0.81 3.66 -11.76
N LEU A 54 -0.19 2.98 -10.80
CA LEU A 54 -0.91 2.11 -9.87
C LEU A 54 -0.85 2.72 -8.47
N TRP A 55 -1.98 2.76 -7.79
CA TRP A 55 -2.13 3.39 -6.48
C TRP A 55 -2.66 2.39 -5.46
N LEU A 56 -2.06 2.34 -4.28
CA LEU A 56 -2.60 1.63 -3.13
C LEU A 56 -3.57 2.54 -2.39
N VAL A 57 -4.84 2.17 -2.40
CA VAL A 57 -5.96 2.91 -1.81
C VAL A 57 -6.45 2.21 -0.55
N ASN A 58 -7.02 2.95 0.39
CA ASN A 58 -7.58 2.46 1.66
C ASN A 58 -6.62 1.72 2.60
N ALA A 59 -5.33 1.66 2.29
CA ALA A 59 -4.31 1.26 3.25
C ALA A 59 -4.29 2.26 4.42
N HIS A 60 -4.52 1.76 5.63
CA HIS A 60 -4.50 2.57 6.83
C HIS A 60 -3.13 2.51 7.49
N ILE A 61 -2.43 3.64 7.52
CA ILE A 61 -1.22 3.83 8.34
C ILE A 61 -1.58 4.78 9.48
N ALA A 62 -1.32 4.36 10.72
CA ALA A 62 -1.67 5.17 11.88
C ALA A 62 -0.85 6.47 11.89
N PRO A 63 -1.44 7.63 12.25
CA PRO A 63 -0.69 8.87 12.42
C PRO A 63 0.48 8.68 13.38
N TRP A 64 1.62 9.31 13.09
CA TRP A 64 2.75 9.27 14.01
C TRP A 64 2.50 10.24 15.17
N ARG A 65 2.31 9.72 16.38
CA ARG A 65 1.95 10.52 17.57
C ARG A 65 2.95 11.65 17.86
N SER A 66 4.23 11.42 17.60
CA SER A 66 5.29 12.40 17.87
C SER A 66 5.60 13.31 16.67
N ALA A 67 4.81 13.27 15.59
CA ALA A 67 4.98 14.21 14.48
C ALA A 67 4.37 15.57 14.85
N ALA A 68 5.06 16.65 14.50
CA ALA A 68 4.46 17.99 14.53
C ALA A 68 3.30 18.07 13.53
N LYS A 69 2.31 18.94 13.77
CA LYS A 69 1.09 19.07 12.93
C LYS A 69 1.41 19.21 11.43
N GLY A 70 2.44 19.97 11.07
CA GLY A 70 2.85 20.18 9.66
C GLY A 70 3.55 18.99 8.98
N HIS A 71 3.92 17.95 9.74
CA HIS A 71 4.60 16.74 9.24
C HIS A 71 3.73 15.49 9.37
N GLN A 72 2.46 15.65 9.73
CA GLN A 72 1.53 14.53 9.85
C GLN A 72 1.02 14.11 8.47
N HIS A 73 0.81 12.80 8.30
CA HIS A 73 0.18 12.24 7.11
C HIS A 73 -1.29 11.93 7.36
N GLU A 74 -2.08 11.92 6.29
CA GLU A 74 -3.43 11.36 6.33
C GLU A 74 -3.39 9.82 6.35
N PRO A 75 -4.11 9.15 7.27
CA PRO A 75 -3.99 7.71 7.46
C PRO A 75 -4.29 6.86 6.23
N LYS A 76 -5.35 7.23 5.50
CA LYS A 76 -5.86 6.51 4.32
C LYS A 76 -5.46 7.17 3.00
N ARG A 77 -4.43 8.04 2.99
CA ARG A 77 -4.00 8.68 1.74
C ARG A 77 -3.65 7.63 0.67
N PRO A 78 -3.99 7.86 -0.60
CA PRO A 78 -3.55 6.98 -1.68
C PRO A 78 -2.01 7.04 -1.81
N ARG A 79 -1.40 5.88 -1.98
CA ARG A 79 0.07 5.74 -2.06
C ARG A 79 0.46 5.16 -3.40
N LYS A 80 1.29 5.87 -4.16
CA LYS A 80 1.79 5.40 -5.45
C LYS A 80 2.62 4.13 -5.28
N LEU A 81 2.32 3.14 -6.12
CA LEU A 81 3.07 1.89 -6.26
C LEU A 81 4.10 2.05 -7.37
N LEU A 82 5.34 1.68 -7.07
CA LEU A 82 6.47 1.74 -7.99
C LEU A 82 6.70 0.34 -8.57
N LEU A 83 6.33 0.18 -9.83
CA LEU A 83 6.42 -1.05 -10.61
C LEU A 83 7.02 -0.73 -11.99
N HIS A 84 7.51 -1.74 -12.70
CA HIS A 84 7.91 -1.55 -14.10
C HIS A 84 6.67 -1.28 -14.96
N ARG A 85 6.82 -0.42 -15.98
CA ARG A 85 5.73 -0.05 -16.90
C ARG A 85 4.96 -1.26 -17.44
N ARG A 86 5.69 -2.28 -17.94
CA ARG A 86 5.10 -3.54 -18.43
C ARG A 86 4.25 -4.29 -17.38
N GLN A 87 4.61 -4.21 -16.10
CA GLN A 87 3.82 -4.83 -15.02
C GLN A 87 2.55 -4.02 -14.76
N ILE A 88 2.64 -2.69 -14.75
CA ILE A 88 1.47 -1.81 -14.59
C ILE A 88 0.48 -2.07 -15.72
N ASP A 89 0.95 -2.16 -16.96
CA ASP A 89 0.09 -2.39 -18.12
C ASP A 89 -0.63 -3.74 -18.00
N ARG A 90 0.10 -4.82 -17.64
CA ARG A 90 -0.49 -6.16 -17.44
C ARG A 90 -1.54 -6.18 -16.33
N ILE A 91 -1.23 -5.60 -15.18
CA ILE A 91 -2.15 -5.54 -14.03
C ILE A 91 -3.39 -4.72 -14.39
N THR A 92 -3.23 -3.60 -15.10
CA THR A 92 -4.33 -2.73 -15.49
C THR A 92 -5.29 -3.44 -16.44
N VAL A 93 -4.78 -4.19 -17.41
CA VAL A 93 -5.61 -5.02 -18.30
C VAL A 93 -6.37 -6.07 -17.49
N ALA A 94 -5.66 -6.80 -16.61
CA ALA A 94 -6.27 -7.86 -15.79
C ALA A 94 -7.33 -7.37 -14.78
N ILE A 95 -7.29 -6.09 -14.37
CA ILE A 95 -8.29 -5.48 -13.47
C ILE A 95 -9.53 -5.00 -14.23
N ASN A 96 -9.37 -4.61 -15.50
CA ASN A 96 -10.45 -4.03 -16.32
C ASN A 96 -11.21 -5.06 -17.16
N GLU A 97 -10.71 -6.30 -17.25
CA GLU A 97 -11.43 -7.46 -17.78
C GLU A 97 -12.38 -8.05 -16.73
#